data_AF-A0A1M3QBC9-F1
#
_entry.id   AF-A0A1M3QBC9-F1
#
_cell.length_a   1.000
_cell.length_b   1.000
_cell.length_c   1.000
_cell.angle_alpha   90.00
_cell.angle_beta   90.00
_cell.angle_gamma   90.00
#
_symmetry.space_group_name_H-M   'P 1'
#
loop_
_entity.id
_entity.type
_entity.pdbx_description
1 polymer ?
#
loop_
_entity_poly.entity_id
_entity_poly.type
_entity_poly.pdbx_seq_one_letter_code
_entity_poly.pdbx_strand_id
1 'polypeptide(L)'
;MEYDDAIGKGTPRWVHDMENGFVSNPMKAVTIGTVEYSITTISEQHATNDGHAAILFSTDGTKVWGEIQETAKPVLYLGKPSTAQKVAMDKALAE
;
A
#
# COMPACT_ATOMS: atom_id res chain seq x y z
N MET A 1 7.79 0.07 27.25
CA MET A 1 8.08 0.48 25.86
C MET A 1 6.89 0.02 25.05
N GLU A 2 5.89 0.89 24.95
CA GLU A 2 4.63 0.66 24.22
C GLU A 2 4.85 1.00 22.75
N TYR A 3 4.87 0.00 21.86
CA TYR A 3 4.69 0.21 20.41
C TYR A 3 4.13 -1.01 19.67
N ASP A 4 3.85 -2.14 20.34
CA ASP A 4 3.50 -3.39 19.63
C ASP A 4 2.03 -3.51 19.22
N ASP A 5 1.09 -2.79 19.85
CA ASP A 5 -0.35 -2.93 19.57
C ASP A 5 -0.88 -2.04 18.43
N ALA A 6 -0.08 -1.07 17.95
CA ALA A 6 -0.50 -0.10 16.92
C ALA A 6 -0.01 -0.41 15.49
N ILE A 7 0.81 -1.45 15.34
CA ILE A 7 1.33 -1.86 14.02
C ILE A 7 0.28 -2.77 13.36
N GLY A 8 -0.02 -2.51 12.08
CA GLY A 8 -0.92 -3.34 11.30
C GLY A 8 -0.51 -4.82 11.43
N LYS A 9 -1.39 -5.67 11.94
CA LYS A 9 -1.04 -7.07 12.19
C LYS A 9 -0.53 -7.73 10.90
N GLY A 10 0.71 -8.20 10.92
CA GLY A 10 1.35 -8.88 9.78
C GLY A 10 1.91 -7.93 8.72
N THR A 11 1.87 -6.61 8.90
CA THR A 11 2.55 -5.70 7.96
C THR A 11 4.07 -5.82 8.10
N PRO A 12 4.81 -5.90 6.99
CA PRO A 12 6.27 -5.92 7.01
C PRO A 12 6.84 -4.67 7.67
N ARG A 13 7.99 -4.81 8.31
CA ARG A 13 8.68 -3.71 8.98
C ARG A 13 8.92 -2.52 8.04
N TRP A 14 9.39 -2.79 6.83
CA TRP A 14 9.76 -1.77 5.86
C TRP A 14 8.60 -0.82 5.52
N VAL A 15 7.34 -1.25 5.64
CA VAL A 15 6.15 -0.42 5.34
C VAL A 15 5.95 0.70 6.37
N HIS A 16 6.46 0.55 7.59
CA HIS A 16 6.25 1.48 8.70
C HIS A 16 7.55 1.98 9.35
N ASP A 17 8.70 1.67 8.75
CA ASP A 17 9.98 2.18 9.21
C ASP A 17 10.18 3.63 8.71
N MET A 18 10.15 4.57 9.66
CA MET A 18 10.16 6.01 9.41
C MET A 18 11.54 6.56 9.02
N GLU A 19 12.61 5.80 9.20
CA GLU A 19 13.97 6.29 8.92
C GLU A 19 14.42 5.92 7.52
N ASN A 20 14.25 4.66 7.10
CA ASN A 20 14.72 4.15 5.81
C ASN A 20 13.91 2.92 5.32
N GLY A 21 12.60 2.90 5.55
CA GLY A 21 11.77 1.75 5.20
C GLY A 21 11.52 1.60 3.70
N PHE A 22 11.20 2.71 3.04
CA PHE A 22 10.72 2.69 1.67
C PHE A 22 11.03 3.95 0.87
N VAL A 23 11.02 3.81 -0.44
CA VAL A 23 10.93 4.91 -1.41
C VAL A 23 9.50 4.99 -1.94
N SER A 24 8.97 6.20 -2.15
CA SER A 24 7.61 6.43 -2.62
C SER A 24 7.56 7.09 -3.99
N ASN A 25 6.61 6.68 -4.82
CA ASN A 25 6.28 7.37 -6.06
C ASN A 25 5.29 8.52 -5.83
N PRO A 26 5.26 9.53 -6.73
CA PRO A 26 4.27 10.58 -6.68
C PRO A 26 2.84 10.03 -6.67
N MET A 27 1.98 10.66 -5.89
CA MET A 27 0.58 10.28 -5.81
C MET A 27 -0.15 10.59 -7.13
N LYS A 28 -1.00 9.67 -7.57
CA LYS A 28 -1.83 9.76 -8.78
C LYS A 28 -3.31 9.74 -8.40
N ALA A 29 -4.15 10.39 -9.19
CA ALA A 29 -5.61 10.22 -9.10
C ALA A 29 -6.04 8.97 -9.87
N VAL A 30 -6.99 8.22 -9.33
CA VAL A 30 -7.59 7.05 -10.00
C VAL A 30 -9.09 7.03 -9.76
N THR A 31 -9.86 6.76 -10.82
CA THR A 31 -11.31 6.64 -10.73
C THR A 31 -11.72 5.16 -10.76
N ILE A 32 -12.45 4.73 -9.74
CA ILE A 32 -12.99 3.37 -9.64
C ILE A 32 -14.52 3.48 -9.63
N GLY A 33 -15.15 3.08 -10.72
CA GLY A 33 -16.57 3.35 -10.95
C GLY A 33 -16.82 4.86 -11.10
N THR A 34 -17.60 5.43 -10.19
CA THR A 34 -17.91 6.87 -10.15
C THR A 34 -17.19 7.60 -9.01
N VAL A 35 -16.29 6.93 -8.30
CA VAL A 35 -15.60 7.47 -7.12
C VAL A 35 -14.14 7.70 -7.46
N GLU A 36 -13.65 8.89 -7.13
CA GLU A 36 -12.24 9.26 -7.27
C GLU A 36 -11.45 8.88 -6.01
N TYR A 37 -10.25 8.40 -6.21
CA TYR A 37 -9.31 8.03 -5.15
C TYR A 37 -7.95 8.62 -5.49
N SER A 38 -7.08 8.70 -4.50
CA SER A 38 -5.67 8.92 -4.73
C SER A 38 -4.88 7.64 -4.42
N ILE A 39 -3.86 7.36 -5.21
CA ILE A 39 -3.04 6.18 -5.08
C ILE A 39 -1.56 6.54 -5.16
N THR A 40 -0.75 5.96 -4.30
CA THR A 40 0.71 6.00 -4.37
C THR A 40 1.24 4.58 -4.26
N THR A 41 2.44 4.36 -4.80
CA THR A 41 3.17 3.12 -4.61
C THR A 41 4.44 3.40 -3.84
N ILE A 42 4.81 2.44 -2.99
CA ILE A 42 6.04 2.45 -2.23
C ILE A 42 6.79 1.15 -2.50
N SER A 43 8.11 1.20 -2.38
CA SER A 43 8.97 0.03 -2.53
C SER A 43 9.99 0.00 -1.40
N GLU A 44 10.32 -1.20 -0.94
CA GLU A 44 11.33 -1.42 0.08
C GLU A 44 12.66 -0.80 -0.36
N GLN A 45 13.25 -0.02 0.54
CA GLN A 45 14.48 0.68 0.26
C GLN A 45 15.62 -0.33 0.05
N HIS A 46 16.43 -0.15 -1.00
CA HIS A 46 17.53 -1.05 -1.39
C HIS A 46 17.13 -2.48 -1.82
N ALA A 47 15.84 -2.82 -1.76
CA ALA A 47 15.29 -4.12 -2.17
C ALA A 47 13.97 -3.93 -2.92
N THR A 48 13.96 -3.00 -3.88
CA THR A 48 12.76 -2.54 -4.58
C THR A 48 12.01 -3.66 -5.33
N ASN A 49 12.69 -4.76 -5.68
CA ASN A 49 12.08 -5.94 -6.29
C ASN A 49 11.53 -6.96 -5.27
N ASP A 50 11.89 -6.82 -3.99
CA ASP A 50 11.57 -7.78 -2.92
C ASP A 50 10.36 -7.35 -2.09
N GLY A 51 10.06 -6.05 -2.06
CA GLY A 51 8.90 -5.49 -1.38
C GLY A 51 8.34 -4.28 -2.11
N HIS A 52 7.05 -4.33 -2.44
CA HIS A 52 6.32 -3.21 -3.03
C HIS A 52 4.88 -3.19 -2.53
N ALA A 53 4.34 -1.99 -2.38
CA ALA A 53 2.98 -1.81 -1.91
C ALA A 53 2.29 -0.66 -2.63
N ALA A 54 1.00 -0.83 -2.89
CA ALA A 54 0.11 0.23 -3.32
C ALA A 54 -0.75 0.68 -2.13
N ILE A 55 -0.88 1.99 -1.98
CA ILE A 55 -1.71 2.61 -0.94
C ILE A 55 -2.76 3.48 -1.63
N LEU A 56 -4.02 3.12 -1.43
CA LEU A 56 -5.19 3.78 -1.99
C LEU A 56 -5.92 4.55 -0.89
N PHE A 57 -6.16 5.83 -1.09
CA PHE A 57 -6.85 6.72 -0.17
C PHE A 57 -8.20 7.12 -0.76
N SER A 58 -9.23 7.19 0.08
CA SER A 58 -10.49 7.85 -0.29
C SER A 58 -10.25 9.34 -0.54
N THR A 59 -11.08 9.96 -1.38
CA THR A 59 -10.98 11.39 -1.71
C THR A 59 -11.00 12.28 -0.47
N ASP A 60 -11.79 11.89 0.54
CA ASP A 60 -11.94 12.60 1.81
C ASP A 60 -10.82 12.27 2.82
N GLY A 61 -9.90 11.36 2.49
CA GLY A 61 -8.79 10.92 3.35
C GLY A 61 -9.20 10.10 4.57
N THR A 62 -10.48 9.76 4.72
CA THR A 62 -10.99 9.05 5.92
C THR A 62 -10.74 7.55 5.89
N LYS A 63 -10.48 6.99 4.71
CA LYS A 63 -10.25 5.56 4.51
C LYS A 63 -9.00 5.33 3.68
N VAL A 64 -8.27 4.29 4.06
CA VAL A 64 -7.08 3.83 3.35
C VAL A 64 -7.17 2.33 3.15
N TRP A 65 -6.69 1.89 2.00
CA TRP A 65 -6.51 0.49 1.64
C TRP A 65 -5.08 0.29 1.19
N GLY A 66 -4.57 -0.91 1.45
CA GLY A 66 -3.22 -1.27 1.08
C GLY A 66 -3.19 -2.63 0.41
N GLU A 67 -2.33 -2.76 -0.58
CA GLU A 67 -1.87 -4.02 -1.13
C GLU A 67 -0.36 -4.09 -0.93
N ILE A 68 0.11 -5.13 -0.23
CA ILE A 68 1.54 -5.35 0.00
C ILE A 68 1.93 -6.67 -0.67
N GLN A 69 2.92 -6.62 -1.53
CA GLN A 69 3.51 -7.76 -2.21
C GLN A 69 4.97 -7.89 -1.75
N GLU A 70 5.35 -9.11 -1.38
CA GLU A 70 6.72 -9.47 -1.01
C GLU A 70 7.10 -10.78 -1.72
N THR A 71 8.38 -10.91 -2.09
CA THR A 71 8.88 -12.12 -2.74
C THR A 71 8.57 -13.37 -1.92
N ALA A 72 8.00 -14.39 -2.57
CA ALA A 72 7.63 -15.68 -1.98
C ALA A 72 6.61 -15.60 -0.82
N LYS A 73 5.88 -14.49 -0.68
CA LYS A 73 4.78 -14.35 0.31
C LYS A 73 3.44 -14.12 -0.40
N PRO A 74 2.33 -14.55 0.20
CA PRO A 74 1.01 -14.20 -0.30
C PRO A 74 0.78 -12.68 -0.18
N VAL A 75 0.02 -12.12 -1.13
CA VAL A 75 -0.37 -10.71 -1.11
C VAL A 75 -1.18 -10.40 0.15
N LEU A 76 -0.77 -9.36 0.88
CA LEU A 76 -1.46 -8.87 2.07
C LEU A 76 -2.34 -7.67 1.70
N TYR A 77 -3.62 -7.73 2.10
CA TYR A 77 -4.57 -6.64 1.89
C TYR A 77 -4.98 -5.97 3.20
N LEU A 78 -4.83 -4.65 3.26
CA LEU A 78 -5.22 -3.81 4.39
C LEU A 78 -6.54 -3.07 4.11
N GLY A 79 -7.35 -2.86 5.15
CA GLY A 79 -8.62 -2.11 5.03
C GLY A 79 -9.77 -2.87 4.35
N LYS A 80 -9.61 -4.16 4.05
CA LYS A 80 -10.60 -5.02 3.35
C LYS A 80 -11.09 -4.40 2.03
N PRO A 81 -10.19 -4.21 1.05
CA PRO A 81 -10.54 -3.59 -0.23
C PRO A 81 -11.53 -4.44 -1.02
N SER A 82 -12.42 -3.77 -1.74
CA SER A 82 -13.28 -4.38 -2.76
C SER A 82 -12.45 -4.93 -3.93
N THR A 83 -13.04 -5.82 -4.74
CA THR A 83 -12.37 -6.36 -5.93
C THR A 83 -11.87 -5.28 -6.88
N ALA A 84 -12.66 -4.21 -7.09
CA ALA A 84 -12.25 -3.11 -7.98
C ALA A 84 -11.07 -2.29 -7.41
N GLN A 85 -11.01 -2.12 -6.08
CA GLN A 85 -9.88 -1.48 -5.41
C GLN A 85 -8.62 -2.33 -5.50
N LYS A 86 -8.74 -3.67 -5.37
CA LYS A 86 -7.61 -4.59 -5.58
C LYS A 86 -7.07 -4.48 -7.00
N VAL A 87 -7.94 -4.48 -8.02
CA VAL A 87 -7.51 -4.33 -9.41
C VAL A 87 -6.80 -2.99 -9.66
N ALA A 88 -7.28 -1.90 -9.04
CA ALA A 88 -6.62 -0.60 -9.15
C ALA A 88 -5.23 -0.58 -8.50
N MET A 89 -5.07 -1.24 -7.34
CA MET A 89 -3.79 -1.36 -6.65
C MET A 89 -2.81 -2.26 -7.39
N ASP A 90 -3.25 -3.43 -7.85
CA ASP A 90 -2.46 -4.34 -8.70
C ASP A 90 -1.95 -3.64 -9.97
N LYS A 91 -2.83 -2.92 -10.66
CA LYS A 91 -2.45 -2.13 -11.84
C LYS A 91 -1.38 -1.08 -11.52
N ALA A 92 -1.51 -0.38 -10.39
CA ALA A 92 -0.55 0.65 -10.00
C ALA A 92 0.85 0.07 -9.69
N LEU A 93 0.93 -1.18 -9.25
CA LEU A 93 2.18 -1.90 -9.01
C LEU A 93 2.85 -2.42 -10.29
N ALA A 94 2.09 -2.57 -11.38
CA ALA A 94 2.57 -3.05 -12.67
C ALA A 94 3.01 -1.95 -13.65
N GLU A 95 2.82 -0.68 -13.31
CA GLU A 95 3.24 0.50 -14.10
C GLU A 95 4.72 0.83 -13.94
#